data_AF-A0A8H3FLI0-F1
#
_entry.id   AF-A0A8H3FLI0-F1
#
_cell.length_a   1.000
_cell.length_b   1.000
_cell.length_c   1.000
_cell.angle_alpha   90.00
_cell.angle_beta   90.00
_cell.angle_gamma   90.00
#
_symmetry.space_group_name_H-M   'P 1'
#
loop_
_entity.id
_entity.type
_entity.pdbx_description
1 polymer ?
#
loop_
_entity_poly.entity_id
_entity_poly.type
_entity_poly.pdbx_seq_one_letter_code
_entity_poly.pdbx_strand_id
1 'polypeptide(L)'
;MGRSPRYLFCVQVHAAALHSVVHDAPAPPAFDVTKKGWVKLVSKSWIPCEEDPRARGRPDPNVYEPIEGVTERDVGWMKCPYQCVMTEYYSGNEGLNGWRTEYCRPPKVVGPPYDE
;
A
#
# COMPACT_ATOMS: atom_id res chain seq x y z
N MET A 1 18.31 -14.20 -3.70
CA MET A 1 18.29 -13.52 -2.39
C MET A 1 17.29 -12.37 -2.45
N GLY A 2 16.57 -12.05 -1.35
CA GLY A 2 15.64 -10.91 -1.31
C GLY A 2 14.16 -11.19 -1.65
N ARG A 3 13.60 -12.35 -1.28
CA ARG A 3 12.17 -12.67 -1.47
C ARG A 3 11.26 -12.30 -0.30
N SER A 4 11.83 -11.75 0.78
CA SER A 4 11.03 -11.27 1.90
C SER A 4 10.24 -10.03 1.46
N PRO A 5 8.97 -9.91 1.86
CA PRO A 5 8.12 -8.74 1.59
C PRO A 5 8.77 -7.40 1.92
N ARG A 6 9.66 -7.36 2.93
CA ARG A 6 10.47 -6.17 3.28
C ARG A 6 11.33 -5.60 2.14
N TYR A 7 11.67 -6.40 1.14
CA TYR A 7 12.45 -5.97 -0.04
C TYR A 7 11.59 -5.80 -1.31
N LEU A 8 10.31 -6.17 -1.23
CA LEU A 8 9.35 -6.10 -2.32
C LEU A 8 8.39 -4.92 -2.18
N PHE A 9 8.25 -4.37 -0.98
CA PHE A 9 7.41 -3.21 -0.72
C PHE A 9 8.22 -2.07 -0.14
N CYS A 10 7.83 -0.84 -0.45
CA CYS A 10 8.28 0.34 0.28
C CYS A 10 7.10 1.05 0.94
N VAL A 11 7.38 1.66 2.09
CA VAL A 11 6.41 2.47 2.83
C VAL A 11 6.68 3.93 2.51
N GLN A 12 5.68 4.60 1.94
CA GLN A 12 5.73 6.03 1.71
C GLN A 12 4.84 6.74 2.74
N VAL A 13 5.42 7.75 3.39
CA VAL A 13 4.77 8.62 4.38
C VAL A 13 4.89 10.07 3.96
N HIS A 14 3.98 10.92 4.44
CA HIS A 14 4.05 12.36 4.18
C HIS A 14 5.22 12.99 4.93
N ALA A 15 5.98 13.89 4.29
CA ALA A 15 7.17 14.51 4.86
C ALA A 15 6.88 15.23 6.19
N ALA A 16 5.78 15.98 6.28
CA ALA A 16 5.38 16.64 7.51
C ALA A 16 5.03 15.66 8.65
N ALA A 17 4.43 14.52 8.32
CA ALA A 17 4.13 13.49 9.31
C ALA A 17 5.42 12.85 9.84
N LEU A 18 6.38 12.55 8.94
CA LEU A 18 7.69 12.05 9.35
C LEU A 18 8.44 13.07 10.22
N HIS A 19 8.46 14.34 9.81
CA HIS A 19 9.10 15.42 10.57
C HIS A 19 8.51 15.53 11.98
N SER A 20 7.17 15.49 12.10
CA SER A 20 6.51 15.58 13.40
C SER A 20 6.92 14.48 14.37
N VAL A 21 7.15 13.26 13.88
CA VAL A 21 7.52 12.10 14.71
C VAL A 21 9.00 12.11 15.06
N VAL A 22 9.86 12.61 14.15
CA VAL A 22 11.32 12.58 14.34
C VAL A 22 11.83 13.79 15.14
N HIS A 23 11.21 14.96 14.97
CA HIS A 23 11.74 16.22 15.49
C HIS A 23 10.82 16.92 16.50
N ASP A 24 9.49 16.87 16.32
CA ASP A 24 8.59 17.79 17.02
C ASP A 24 7.86 17.16 18.22
N ALA A 25 7.58 15.86 18.18
CA ALA A 25 6.76 15.19 19.19
C ALA A 25 7.57 14.21 20.05
N PRO A 26 7.40 14.22 21.39
CA PRO A 26 7.81 13.08 22.19
C PRO A 26 7.02 11.84 21.77
N ALA A 27 7.60 10.66 21.93
CA ALA A 27 6.90 9.40 21.66
C ALA A 27 5.54 9.39 22.39
N PRO A 28 4.45 8.97 21.72
CA PRO A 28 3.13 8.95 22.34
C PRO A 28 3.14 8.17 23.66
N PRO A 29 2.49 8.67 24.72
CA PRO A 29 2.48 8.00 26.03
C PRO A 29 1.65 6.71 26.04
N ALA A 30 0.86 6.46 24.99
CA ALA A 30 -0.01 5.30 24.84
C ALA A 30 -0.04 4.82 23.39
N PHE A 31 -0.42 3.55 23.22
CA PHE A 31 -0.65 2.95 21.91
C PHE A 31 -1.84 3.62 21.21
N ASP A 32 -1.76 3.82 19.89
CA ASP A 32 -2.88 4.37 19.12
C ASP A 32 -4.01 3.35 19.02
N VAL A 33 -5.08 3.56 19.79
CA VAL A 33 -6.29 2.74 19.73
C VAL A 33 -7.26 3.21 18.65
N THR A 34 -7.05 4.40 18.07
CA THR A 34 -7.95 4.98 17.07
C THR A 34 -7.82 4.29 15.72
N LYS A 35 -6.65 3.71 15.43
CA LYS A 35 -6.33 3.01 14.17
C LYS A 35 -6.59 3.85 12.91
N LYS A 36 -6.60 5.18 13.03
CA LYS A 36 -6.88 6.11 11.92
C LYS A 36 -5.66 6.34 11.04
N GLY A 37 -4.47 6.05 11.56
CA GLY A 37 -3.22 6.20 10.82
C GLY A 37 -3.03 5.16 9.73
N TRP A 38 -2.65 5.61 8.54
CA TRP A 38 -2.31 4.74 7.41
C TRP A 38 -1.05 5.22 6.72
N VAL A 39 -0.43 4.32 5.97
CA VAL A 39 0.71 4.58 5.09
C VAL A 39 0.40 4.12 3.68
N LYS A 40 1.10 4.67 2.68
CA LYS A 40 1.09 4.07 1.34
C LYS A 40 2.04 2.88 1.36
N LEU A 41 1.50 1.69 1.16
CA LEU A 41 2.31 0.51 0.88
C LEU A 41 2.44 0.39 -0.64
N VAL A 42 3.66 0.53 -1.15
CA VAL A 42 3.95 0.60 -2.59
C VAL A 42 4.64 -0.70 -3.02
N SER A 43 4.17 -1.28 -4.11
CA SER A 43 4.72 -2.50 -4.71
C SER A 43 5.89 -2.18 -5.63
N LYS A 44 7.06 -2.75 -5.34
CA LYS A 44 8.27 -2.60 -6.18
C LYS A 44 8.11 -3.21 -7.58
N SER A 45 7.32 -4.27 -7.69
CA SER A 45 7.14 -5.00 -8.94
C SER A 45 6.01 -4.46 -9.81
N TRP A 46 5.27 -3.45 -9.33
CA TRP A 46 4.22 -2.84 -10.10
C TRP A 46 4.81 -1.94 -11.20
N ILE A 47 4.23 -2.05 -12.38
CA ILE A 47 4.48 -1.22 -13.55
C ILE A 47 3.12 -0.96 -14.21
N PRO A 48 2.88 0.23 -14.77
CA PRO A 48 1.66 0.50 -15.53
C PRO A 48 1.47 -0.51 -16.67
N CYS A 49 0.23 -0.84 -16.99
CA CYS A 49 -0.12 -1.74 -18.09
C CYS A 49 0.39 -1.25 -19.44
N GLU A 50 0.43 0.07 -19.66
CA GLU A 50 1.01 0.68 -20.87
C GLU A 50 2.53 0.45 -21.00
N GLU A 51 3.22 0.32 -19.87
CA GLU A 51 4.66 0.06 -19.81
C GLU A 51 4.98 -1.45 -19.71
N ASP A 52 4.03 -2.30 -19.30
CA ASP A 52 4.22 -3.74 -19.12
C ASP A 52 4.33 -4.47 -20.49
N PRO A 53 5.50 -5.02 -20.84
CA PRO A 53 5.66 -5.79 -22.07
C PRO A 53 4.75 -7.03 -22.14
N ARG A 54 4.31 -7.56 -21.00
CA ARG A 54 3.43 -8.73 -20.89
C ARG A 54 1.96 -8.38 -21.11
N ALA A 55 1.58 -7.11 -20.94
CA ALA A 55 0.22 -6.63 -21.09
C ALA A 55 -0.07 -6.05 -22.48
N ARG A 56 0.94 -5.95 -23.37
CA ARG A 56 0.75 -5.49 -24.75
C ARG A 56 -0.38 -6.23 -25.45
N GLY A 57 -1.40 -5.48 -25.86
CA GLY A 57 -2.59 -6.01 -26.54
C GLY A 57 -3.69 -6.57 -25.62
N ARG A 58 -3.58 -6.38 -24.30
CA ARG A 58 -4.61 -6.71 -23.31
C ARG A 58 -4.87 -5.52 -22.38
N PRO A 59 -5.50 -4.43 -22.88
CA PRO A 59 -5.86 -3.30 -22.04
C PRO A 59 -6.78 -3.76 -20.88
N ASP A 60 -6.66 -3.11 -19.71
CA ASP A 60 -7.61 -3.35 -18.62
C ASP A 60 -9.02 -3.03 -19.14
N PRO A 61 -9.97 -3.98 -19.12
CA PRO A 61 -11.32 -3.75 -19.61
C PRO A 61 -12.07 -2.69 -18.77
N ASN A 62 -11.58 -2.38 -17.57
CA ASN A 62 -12.19 -1.41 -16.68
C ASN A 62 -11.37 -0.12 -16.63
N VAL A 63 -12.00 0.99 -16.97
CA VAL A 63 -11.45 2.34 -16.76
C VAL A 63 -11.98 2.86 -15.43
N TYR A 64 -11.09 3.08 -14.47
CA TYR A 64 -11.41 3.68 -13.17
C TYR A 64 -11.09 5.17 -13.18
N GLU A 65 -11.67 5.90 -12.23
CA GLU A 65 -11.25 7.27 -11.93
C GLU A 65 -9.73 7.33 -11.71
N PRO A 66 -9.05 8.34 -12.30
CA PRO A 66 -7.60 8.41 -12.25
C PRO A 66 -7.12 8.69 -10.83
N ILE A 67 -6.16 7.89 -10.36
CA ILE A 67 -5.40 8.17 -9.15
C ILE A 67 -3.96 8.41 -9.57
N GLU A 68 -3.47 9.63 -9.37
CA GLU A 68 -2.10 10.02 -9.75
C GLU A 68 -1.82 9.75 -11.25
N GLY A 69 -2.84 9.92 -12.10
CA GLY A 69 -2.76 9.69 -13.55
C GLY A 69 -3.06 8.25 -13.98
N VAL A 70 -3.18 7.30 -13.04
CA VAL A 70 -3.41 5.88 -13.35
C VAL A 70 -4.90 5.53 -13.27
N THR A 71 -5.46 5.07 -14.38
CA THR A 71 -6.87 4.66 -14.54
C THR A 71 -7.10 3.16 -14.39
N GLU A 72 -6.04 2.38 -14.16
CA GLU A 72 -6.11 0.94 -13.94
C GLU A 72 -6.70 0.61 -12.55
N ARG A 73 -7.14 -0.64 -12.37
CA ARG A 73 -7.56 -1.10 -11.03
C ARG A 73 -6.43 -0.99 -10.03
N ASP A 74 -5.26 -1.50 -10.41
CA ASP A 74 -4.04 -1.52 -9.60
C ASP A 74 -3.16 -0.31 -9.93
N VAL A 75 -2.97 0.58 -8.95
CA VAL A 75 -2.15 1.80 -9.11
C VAL A 75 -0.78 1.69 -8.45
N GLY A 76 -0.37 0.47 -8.11
CA GLY A 76 0.95 0.17 -7.55
C GLY A 76 1.11 0.48 -6.08
N TRP A 77 0.08 1.03 -5.44
CA TRP A 77 0.06 1.28 -4.02
C TRP A 77 -1.34 1.13 -3.43
N MET A 78 -1.39 0.83 -2.13
CA MET A 78 -2.64 0.76 -1.36
C MET A 78 -2.47 1.46 -0.01
N LYS A 79 -3.58 1.90 0.59
CA LYS A 79 -3.56 2.46 1.94
C LYS A 79 -3.56 1.32 2.96
N CYS A 80 -2.49 1.20 3.73
CA CYS A 80 -2.35 0.18 4.76
C CYS A 80 -2.39 0.83 6.14
N PRO A 81 -3.16 0.34 7.12
CA PRO A 81 -3.05 0.76 8.51
C PRO A 81 -1.61 0.55 8.97
N TYR A 82 -0.99 1.57 9.56
CA TYR A 82 0.45 1.51 9.85
C TYR A 82 0.81 0.39 10.85
N GLN A 83 -0.13 0.06 11.74
CA GLN A 83 0.00 -1.01 12.74
C GLN A 83 0.04 -2.40 12.10
N CYS A 84 -0.58 -2.56 10.93
CA CYS A 84 -0.76 -3.84 10.26
C CYS A 84 0.38 -4.16 9.27
N VAL A 85 1.21 -3.16 8.91
CA VAL A 85 2.25 -3.28 7.87
C VAL A 85 3.17 -4.48 8.13
N MET A 86 3.68 -4.61 9.36
CA MET A 86 4.73 -5.57 9.68
C MET A 86 4.21 -7.00 9.91
N THR A 87 3.06 -7.16 10.57
CA THR A 87 2.57 -8.48 11.00
C THR A 87 1.54 -9.05 10.04
N GLU A 88 0.61 -8.23 9.55
CA GLU A 88 -0.51 -8.70 8.73
C GLU A 88 -0.14 -8.64 7.25
N TYR A 89 0.31 -7.48 6.77
CA TYR A 89 0.57 -7.32 5.34
C TYR A 89 1.85 -7.98 4.88
N TYR A 90 2.95 -7.85 5.62
CA TYR A 90 4.16 -8.56 5.25
C TYR A 90 4.01 -10.07 5.38
N SER A 91 3.20 -10.59 6.30
CA SER A 91 2.91 -12.03 6.36
C SER A 91 1.99 -12.49 5.22
N GLY A 92 0.88 -11.78 5.00
CA GLY A 92 -0.10 -12.10 3.93
C GLY A 92 0.46 -11.92 2.52
N ASN A 93 1.50 -11.09 2.36
CA ASN A 93 2.21 -10.91 1.09
C ASN A 93 3.43 -11.83 0.93
N GLU A 94 3.60 -12.85 1.77
CA GLU A 94 4.57 -13.91 1.50
C GLU A 94 4.13 -14.74 0.29
N GLY A 95 4.82 -14.57 -0.84
CA GLY A 95 4.59 -15.35 -2.06
C GLY A 95 4.27 -14.49 -3.28
N LEU A 96 3.87 -15.15 -4.38
CA LEU A 96 3.68 -14.50 -5.68
C LEU A 96 2.34 -13.76 -5.83
N ASN A 97 1.32 -14.14 -5.05
CA ASN A 97 -0.05 -13.69 -5.25
C ASN A 97 -0.62 -12.81 -4.12
N GLY A 98 0.13 -12.59 -3.03
CA GLY A 98 -0.39 -11.87 -1.87
C GLY A 98 -0.88 -10.46 -2.22
N TRP A 99 -0.14 -9.73 -3.06
CA TRP A 99 -0.56 -8.40 -3.51
C TRP A 99 -1.91 -8.44 -4.20
N ARG A 100 -2.12 -9.41 -5.10
CA ARG A 100 -3.38 -9.55 -5.85
C ARG A 100 -4.57 -9.88 -4.93
N THR A 101 -4.34 -10.59 -3.85
CA THR A 101 -5.37 -10.96 -2.86
C THR A 101 -5.69 -9.80 -1.93
N GLU A 102 -4.67 -9.10 -1.44
CA GLU A 102 -4.82 -8.06 -0.42
C GLU A 102 -5.10 -6.66 -1.01
N TYR A 103 -4.84 -6.45 -2.31
CA TYR A 103 -4.92 -5.14 -2.91
C TYR A 103 -6.33 -4.53 -2.79
N CYS A 104 -6.40 -3.38 -2.10
CA CYS A 104 -7.56 -2.51 -2.10
C CYS A 104 -7.23 -1.21 -2.83
N ARG A 105 -8.01 -0.91 -3.88
CA ARG A 105 -7.89 0.35 -4.61
C ARG A 105 -8.18 1.54 -3.67
N PRO A 106 -7.26 2.51 -3.53
CA PRO A 106 -7.54 3.76 -2.83
C PRO A 106 -8.81 4.44 -3.40
N PRO A 107 -9.59 5.18 -2.60
CA PRO A 107 -9.26 5.73 -1.29
C PRO A 107 -9.48 4.76 -0.11
N LYS A 108 -9.92 3.52 -0.36
CA LYS A 108 -10.15 2.50 0.67
C LYS A 108 -8.85 2.14 1.39
N VAL A 109 -8.95 1.90 2.70
CA VAL A 109 -7.86 1.38 3.53
C VAL A 109 -8.01 -0.13 3.60
N VAL A 110 -6.91 -0.85 3.47
CA VAL A 110 -6.89 -2.31 3.46
C VAL A 110 -7.05 -2.83 4.89
N GLY A 111 -7.80 -3.91 5.08
CA GLY A 111 -7.96 -4.61 6.36
C GLY A 111 -9.29 -5.35 6.44
N PRO A 112 -9.52 -6.17 7.49
CA PRO A 112 -10.87 -6.60 7.84
C PRO A 112 -11.76 -5.35 8.08
N PRO A 113 -13.09 -5.46 8.00
CA PRO A 113 -13.97 -4.33 8.22
C PRO A 113 -13.74 -3.78 9.64
N TYR A 114 -13.02 -2.67 9.75
CA TYR A 114 -13.08 -1.78 10.89
C TYR A 114 -14.20 -0.78 10.61
N ASP A 115 -15.40 -1.31 10.34
CA ASP A 115 -16.60 -0.50 10.31
C ASP A 115 -16.85 -0.03 11.76
N GLU A 116 -17.01 1.28 11.92
CA GLU A 116 -17.61 1.92 13.09
C GLU A 116 -19.06 1.47 13.29
#